data_AF-A0A414SS05-F1
#
_entry.id   AF-A0A414SS05-F1
#
_cell.length_a   1.000
_cell.length_b   1.000
_cell.length_c   1.000
_cell.angle_alpha   90.00
_cell.angle_beta   90.00
_cell.angle_gamma   90.00
#
_symmetry.space_group_name_H-M   'P 1'
#
loop_
_entity.id
_entity.type
_entity.pdbx_description
1 polymer ?
#
loop_
_entity_poly.entity_id
_entity_poly.type
_entity_poly.pdbx_seq_one_letter_code
_entity_poly.pdbx_strand_id
1 'polypeptide(L)'
;MSNYHLYDIVRELYEDEEVTDVQSIYKDIGEYLINSDKLNNSKSFELGESNINIDLSKDAILVCAWNKERFVNALLNIGQNVGNLFEYDKINHMATYIYPIGLTIVYNGNHSTLSGILKGEGTIQANQTYDLVPTYDYMYFDGIYFRNKMNDEKLYKVARFEIGALYEIGRILAENGIR
;
A
#
# COMPACT_ATOMS: atom_id res chain seq x y z
N MET A 1 -13.50 -5.23 -20.04
CA MET A 1 -12.08 -5.11 -19.70
C MET A 1 -11.91 -5.79 -18.35
N SER A 2 -11.17 -6.90 -18.31
CA SER A 2 -10.95 -7.64 -17.08
C SER A 2 -9.85 -6.94 -16.29
N ASN A 3 -10.14 -6.55 -15.05
CA ASN A 3 -9.21 -5.94 -14.09
C ASN A 3 -8.19 -6.99 -13.62
N TYR A 4 -7.07 -7.12 -14.35
CA TYR A 4 -6.03 -8.10 -14.06
C TYR A 4 -4.90 -7.58 -13.14
N HIS A 5 -4.73 -6.28 -12.88
CA HIS A 5 -3.47 -5.82 -12.26
C HIS A 5 -3.31 -6.12 -10.77
N LEU A 6 -4.39 -6.24 -9.98
CA LEU A 6 -4.26 -6.72 -8.60
C LEU A 6 -3.95 -8.23 -8.58
N TYR A 7 -4.48 -8.96 -9.56
CA TYR A 7 -4.10 -10.35 -9.82
C TYR A 7 -2.65 -10.44 -10.29
N ASP A 8 -2.14 -9.44 -11.02
CA ASP A 8 -0.73 -9.35 -11.43
C ASP A 8 0.19 -9.16 -10.23
N ILE A 9 -0.15 -8.38 -9.20
CA ILE A 9 0.67 -8.31 -7.96
C ILE A 9 0.79 -9.69 -7.29
N VAL A 10 -0.24 -10.52 -7.39
CA VAL A 10 -0.24 -11.90 -6.89
C VAL A 10 0.39 -12.89 -7.87
N ARG A 11 0.28 -12.67 -9.19
CA ARG A 11 0.83 -13.52 -10.28
C ARG A 11 2.32 -13.29 -10.52
N GLU A 12 2.79 -12.05 -10.39
CA GLU A 12 4.20 -11.63 -10.37
C GLU A 12 4.99 -12.46 -9.34
N LEU A 13 4.34 -12.95 -8.27
CA LEU A 13 4.92 -13.83 -7.25
C LEU A 13 5.21 -15.27 -7.73
N TYR A 14 4.50 -15.75 -8.76
CA TYR A 14 4.52 -17.16 -9.18
C TYR A 14 5.16 -17.39 -10.56
N GLU A 15 5.15 -16.40 -11.45
CA GLU A 15 5.51 -16.56 -12.87
C GLU A 15 6.91 -16.04 -13.26
N ASP A 16 7.82 -15.80 -12.31
CA ASP A 16 9.17 -15.24 -12.56
C ASP A 16 9.14 -13.88 -13.33
N GLU A 17 8.01 -13.16 -13.25
CA GLU A 17 7.87 -11.79 -13.78
C GLU A 17 8.50 -10.77 -12.81
N GLU A 18 8.76 -9.55 -13.31
CA GLU A 18 9.31 -8.46 -12.50
C GLU A 18 8.30 -8.06 -11.41
N VAL A 19 8.67 -8.28 -10.15
CA VAL A 19 7.82 -7.93 -9.01
C VAL A 19 7.79 -6.43 -8.83
N THR A 20 6.59 -5.87 -8.76
CA THR A 20 6.39 -4.45 -8.49
C THR A 20 7.11 -4.02 -7.23
N ASP A 21 7.98 -3.03 -7.39
CA ASP A 21 8.66 -2.45 -6.25
C ASP A 21 7.69 -1.57 -5.44
N VAL A 22 7.84 -1.59 -4.12
CA VAL A 22 6.97 -0.84 -3.21
C VAL A 22 7.00 0.66 -3.49
N GLN A 23 8.11 1.20 -4.02
CA GLN A 23 8.24 2.62 -4.34
C GLN A 23 7.37 3.00 -5.54
N SER A 24 7.17 2.10 -6.50
CA SER A 24 6.23 2.30 -7.60
C SER A 24 4.78 2.35 -7.10
N ILE A 25 4.40 1.52 -6.11
CA ILE A 25 3.08 1.60 -5.47
C ILE A 25 2.91 2.95 -4.77
N TYR A 26 3.93 3.42 -4.04
CA TYR A 26 3.86 4.72 -3.38
C TYR A 26 3.75 5.88 -4.37
N LYS A 27 4.42 5.82 -5.52
CA LYS A 27 4.24 6.83 -6.59
C LYS A 27 2.83 6.81 -7.15
N ASP A 28 2.29 5.62 -7.40
CA ASP A 28 0.93 5.42 -7.91
C ASP A 28 -0.16 5.87 -6.93
N ILE A 29 0.13 5.91 -5.62
CA ILE A 29 -0.78 6.46 -4.61
C ILE A 29 -0.56 7.94 -4.31
N GLY A 30 0.45 8.56 -4.91
CA GLY A 30 0.69 10.01 -4.84
C GLY A 30 1.82 10.47 -3.92
N GLU A 31 2.63 9.57 -3.35
CA GLU A 31 3.70 9.91 -2.39
C GLU A 31 4.72 10.91 -2.95
N TYR A 32 5.20 10.69 -4.17
CA TYR A 32 6.29 11.50 -4.73
C TYR A 32 5.88 12.94 -5.08
N LEU A 33 4.59 13.19 -5.30
CA LEU A 33 4.10 14.52 -5.69
C LEU A 33 4.23 15.54 -4.57
N ILE A 34 4.33 15.06 -3.34
CA ILE A 34 4.39 15.83 -2.11
C ILE A 34 5.79 16.33 -1.77
N ASN A 35 6.82 15.55 -2.09
CA ASN A 35 8.22 15.90 -1.82
C ASN A 35 8.80 16.85 -2.89
N SER A 36 7.97 17.39 -3.78
CA SER A 36 8.40 18.29 -4.84
C SER A 36 8.22 19.75 -4.43
N ASP A 37 9.23 20.58 -4.71
CA ASP A 37 9.21 22.05 -4.54
C ASP A 37 8.04 22.75 -5.28
N LYS A 38 7.25 22.00 -6.06
CA LYS A 38 6.06 22.48 -6.77
C LYS A 38 4.84 22.71 -5.87
N LEU A 39 4.79 22.13 -4.65
CA LEU A 39 3.75 22.45 -3.66
C LEU A 39 4.15 23.69 -2.84
N ASN A 40 4.13 24.86 -3.47
CA ASN A 40 4.25 26.13 -2.76
C ASN A 40 3.10 26.29 -1.74
N ASN A 41 3.37 26.05 -0.45
CA ASN A 41 2.60 26.47 0.74
C ASN A 41 1.25 25.77 1.08
N SER A 42 1.13 24.44 1.11
CA SER A 42 -0.02 23.80 1.77
C SER A 42 0.40 22.58 2.58
N LYS A 43 0.29 22.67 3.92
CA LYS A 43 0.30 21.61 4.96
C LYS A 43 1.26 20.44 4.71
N SER A 44 2.34 20.35 5.49
CA SER A 44 3.27 19.22 5.49
C SER A 44 2.52 17.87 5.49
N PHE A 45 2.85 17.04 4.50
CA PHE A 45 2.24 15.73 4.25
C PHE A 45 3.25 14.64 4.68
N GLU A 46 3.61 14.66 5.94
CA GLU A 46 4.71 13.84 6.44
C GLU A 46 4.23 12.43 6.78
N LEU A 47 5.12 11.45 6.59
CA LEU A 47 4.94 10.13 7.19
C LEU A 47 4.88 10.30 8.70
N GLY A 48 3.73 9.96 9.29
CA GLY A 48 3.56 9.97 10.75
C GLY A 48 4.09 8.67 11.35
N GLU A 49 4.65 8.73 12.56
CA GLU A 49 4.86 7.52 13.37
C GLU A 49 3.51 6.89 13.72
N SER A 50 3.45 5.56 13.71
CA SER A 50 2.22 4.82 13.97
C SER A 50 2.48 3.56 14.78
N ASN A 51 1.42 3.09 15.45
CA ASN A 51 1.35 1.78 16.09
C ASN A 51 -0.03 1.14 15.80
N ILE A 52 -0.59 1.39 14.62
CA ILE A 52 -1.89 0.83 14.22
C ILE A 52 -1.73 -0.68 14.03
N ASN A 53 -2.52 -1.46 14.75
CA ASN A 53 -2.56 -2.91 14.60
C ASN A 53 -3.29 -3.28 13.32
N ILE A 54 -2.66 -4.14 12.52
CA ILE A 54 -3.17 -4.64 11.24
C ILE A 54 -3.35 -6.15 11.36
N ASP A 55 -4.59 -6.59 11.25
CA ASP A 55 -4.99 -7.99 11.29
C ASP A 55 -4.89 -8.60 9.89
N LEU A 56 -3.96 -9.54 9.73
CA LEU A 56 -3.63 -10.14 8.44
C LEU A 56 -4.79 -10.95 7.85
N SER A 57 -5.81 -11.28 8.64
CA SER A 57 -6.97 -12.07 8.21
C SER A 57 -8.11 -11.24 7.59
N LYS A 58 -8.15 -9.92 7.83
CA LYS A 58 -9.34 -9.11 7.51
C LYS A 58 -9.05 -7.71 6.97
N ASP A 59 -7.88 -7.13 7.28
CA ASP A 59 -7.58 -5.77 6.85
C ASP A 59 -7.09 -5.74 5.40
N ALA A 60 -7.27 -4.61 4.71
CA ALA A 60 -6.80 -4.44 3.34
C ALA A 60 -5.28 -4.23 3.32
N ILE A 61 -4.54 -5.18 2.75
CA ILE A 61 -3.07 -5.19 2.78
C ILE A 61 -2.52 -5.43 1.38
N LEU A 62 -1.57 -4.60 0.97
CA LEU A 62 -0.68 -4.83 -0.17
C LEU A 62 0.69 -5.27 0.34
N VAL A 63 1.18 -6.36 -0.23
CA VAL A 63 2.47 -6.96 0.10
C VAL A 63 3.24 -7.29 -1.17
N CYS A 64 4.53 -6.95 -1.22
CA CYS A 64 5.39 -7.15 -2.37
C CYS A 64 6.45 -8.23 -2.06
N ALA A 65 6.02 -9.50 -2.00
CA ALA A 65 6.93 -10.62 -1.74
C ALA A 65 7.76 -10.94 -2.99
N TRP A 66 9.04 -10.61 -2.99
CA TRP A 66 9.85 -10.57 -4.21
C TRP A 66 10.67 -11.83 -4.50
N ASN A 67 10.52 -12.89 -3.70
CA ASN A 67 11.36 -14.08 -3.80
C ASN A 67 10.56 -15.34 -3.49
N LYS A 68 10.44 -16.19 -4.52
CA LYS A 68 9.67 -17.43 -4.48
C LYS A 68 10.17 -18.41 -3.42
N GLU A 69 11.48 -18.64 -3.33
CA GLU A 69 12.06 -19.57 -2.36
C GLU A 69 11.80 -19.11 -0.92
N ARG A 70 12.02 -17.82 -0.63
CA ARG A 70 11.73 -17.23 0.68
C ARG A 70 10.24 -17.30 1.01
N PHE A 71 9.37 -17.08 0.03
CA PHE A 71 7.93 -17.20 0.22
C PHE A 71 7.53 -18.65 0.52
N VAL A 72 7.96 -19.61 -0.30
CA VAL A 72 7.69 -21.04 -0.07
C VAL A 72 8.22 -21.47 1.31
N ASN A 73 9.42 -21.03 1.67
CA ASN A 73 9.99 -21.30 2.99
C ASN A 73 9.14 -20.69 4.12
N ALA A 74 8.67 -19.44 3.97
CA ALA A 74 7.77 -18.81 4.94
C ALA A 74 6.45 -19.59 5.06
N LEU A 75 5.84 -19.98 3.94
CA LEU A 75 4.58 -20.72 3.90
C LEU A 75 4.69 -22.10 4.56
N LEU A 76 5.81 -22.80 4.37
CA LEU A 76 6.06 -24.12 4.95
C LEU A 76 6.41 -24.09 6.44
N ASN A 77 6.95 -22.98 6.94
CA ASN A 77 7.51 -22.93 8.30
C ASN A 77 6.81 -21.95 9.25
N ILE A 78 5.94 -21.06 8.77
CA ILE A 78 5.26 -20.06 9.61
C ILE A 78 3.75 -20.29 9.51
N GLY A 79 3.15 -20.80 10.57
CA GLY A 79 1.73 -20.79 10.83
C GLY A 79 1.25 -21.82 11.86
N GLN A 80 0.02 -21.66 12.34
CA GLN A 80 -0.59 -22.59 13.31
C GLN A 80 -0.62 -24.03 12.77
N ASN A 81 -0.86 -24.20 11.47
CA ASN A 81 -0.92 -25.50 10.82
C ASN A 81 0.41 -26.28 10.84
N VAL A 82 1.54 -25.61 11.07
CA VAL A 82 2.88 -26.22 11.15
C VAL A 82 3.49 -26.10 12.55
N GLY A 83 2.69 -25.69 13.55
CA GLY A 83 3.11 -25.61 14.95
C GLY A 83 4.08 -24.46 15.27
N ASN A 84 4.28 -23.52 14.35
CA ASN A 84 5.13 -22.35 14.54
C ASN A 84 4.31 -21.09 14.22
N LEU A 85 3.69 -20.49 15.24
CA LEU A 85 2.75 -19.38 15.05
C LEU A 85 3.41 -18.20 14.32
N PHE A 86 2.60 -17.41 13.61
CA PHE A 86 3.07 -16.14 13.10
C PHE A 86 3.45 -15.22 14.27
N GLU A 87 4.68 -14.73 14.27
CA GLU A 87 5.19 -13.81 15.30
C GLU A 87 5.51 -12.44 14.68
N TYR A 88 4.91 -11.41 15.25
CA TYR A 88 5.26 -10.03 14.91
C TYR A 88 6.64 -9.67 15.43
N ASP A 89 7.46 -9.15 14.52
CA ASP A 89 8.78 -8.60 14.77
C ASP A 89 8.81 -7.15 14.29
N LYS A 90 8.90 -6.19 15.23
CA LYS A 90 8.88 -4.74 14.96
C LYS A 90 10.09 -4.21 14.19
N ILE A 91 11.22 -4.92 14.18
CA ILE A 91 12.41 -4.50 13.42
C ILE A 91 12.41 -5.08 12.01
N ASN A 92 11.60 -6.10 11.75
CA ASN A 92 11.52 -6.77 10.45
C ASN A 92 10.21 -6.48 9.70
N HIS A 93 9.07 -6.42 10.38
CA HIS A 93 7.78 -6.13 9.78
C HIS A 93 7.52 -4.64 9.84
N MET A 94 7.61 -4.00 8.69
CA MET A 94 7.39 -2.56 8.56
C MET A 94 6.34 -2.31 7.49
N ALA A 95 5.42 -1.40 7.81
CA ALA A 95 4.28 -1.11 6.97
C ALA A 95 3.80 0.34 7.15
N THR A 96 3.22 0.86 6.08
CA THR A 96 2.60 2.18 6.03
C THR A 96 1.10 2.02 5.94
N TYR A 97 0.38 2.58 6.91
CA TYR A 97 -1.08 2.64 6.88
C TYR A 97 -1.54 3.91 6.16
N ILE A 98 -2.40 3.77 5.16
CA ILE A 98 -2.83 4.84 4.28
C ILE A 98 -4.24 5.32 4.67
N TYR A 99 -4.33 6.56 5.16
CA TYR A 99 -5.59 7.23 5.43
C TYR A 99 -6.10 8.01 4.21
N PRO A 100 -7.42 8.13 4.00
CA PRO A 100 -8.51 7.49 4.75
C PRO A 100 -8.92 6.11 4.19
N ILE A 101 -8.21 5.60 3.19
CA ILE A 101 -8.63 4.39 2.45
C ILE A 101 -8.56 3.09 3.28
N GLY A 102 -7.85 3.09 4.41
CA GLY A 102 -7.70 1.91 5.26
C GLY A 102 -6.83 0.81 4.64
N LEU A 103 -5.93 1.20 3.73
CA LEU A 103 -5.00 0.29 3.06
C LEU A 103 -3.68 0.25 3.83
N THR A 104 -3.11 -0.93 3.99
CA THR A 104 -1.75 -1.09 4.52
C THR A 104 -0.81 -1.52 3.41
N ILE A 105 0.32 -0.83 3.24
CA ILE A 105 1.39 -1.22 2.33
C ILE A 105 2.56 -1.75 3.15
N VAL A 106 2.89 -3.03 2.98
CA VAL A 106 4.03 -3.68 3.63
C VAL A 106 5.28 -3.41 2.82
N TYR A 107 6.31 -2.85 3.46
CA TYR A 107 7.57 -2.53 2.79
C TYR A 107 8.77 -3.29 3.37
N ASN A 108 8.61 -3.96 4.51
CA ASN A 108 9.57 -4.94 5.03
C ASN A 108 8.85 -6.14 5.68
N GLY A 109 9.50 -7.31 5.70
CA GLY A 109 8.89 -8.54 6.21
C GLY A 109 7.85 -9.17 5.25
N ASN A 110 7.92 -8.83 3.95
CA ASN A 110 6.91 -9.20 2.95
C ASN A 110 6.56 -10.71 2.92
N HIS A 111 7.55 -11.60 2.96
CA HIS A 111 7.32 -13.05 2.80
C HIS A 111 6.60 -13.68 3.99
N SER A 112 7.00 -13.32 5.22
CA SER A 112 6.32 -13.79 6.44
C SER A 112 4.91 -13.22 6.49
N THR A 113 4.75 -11.91 6.24
CA THR A 113 3.43 -11.27 6.22
C THR A 113 2.49 -11.91 5.21
N LEU A 114 2.97 -12.21 4.00
CA LEU A 114 2.16 -12.91 3.00
C LEU A 114 1.73 -14.31 3.46
N SER A 115 2.60 -15.05 4.18
CA SER A 115 2.21 -16.33 4.78
C SER A 115 1.06 -16.15 5.79
N GLY A 116 1.16 -15.15 6.67
CA GLY A 116 0.10 -14.83 7.63
C GLY A 116 -1.23 -14.48 6.96
N ILE A 117 -1.19 -13.65 5.90
CA ILE A 117 -2.38 -13.30 5.10
C ILE A 117 -3.03 -14.55 4.51
N LEU A 118 -2.26 -15.40 3.82
CA LEU A 118 -2.79 -16.60 3.15
C LEU A 118 -3.34 -17.65 4.11
N LYS A 119 -2.81 -17.69 5.33
CA LYS A 119 -3.28 -18.59 6.40
C LYS A 119 -4.37 -17.97 7.27
N GLY A 120 -4.69 -16.69 7.06
CA GLY A 120 -5.70 -15.97 7.82
C GLY A 120 -5.32 -15.82 9.30
N GLU A 121 -4.04 -15.61 9.60
CA GLU A 121 -3.54 -15.54 10.98
C GLU A 121 -2.43 -14.47 11.14
N GLY A 122 -2.31 -13.97 12.37
CA GLY A 122 -1.27 -13.02 12.74
C GLY A 122 -1.73 -11.57 12.70
N THR A 123 -0.91 -10.71 13.29
CA THR A 123 -1.12 -9.27 13.36
C THR A 123 0.24 -8.60 13.24
N ILE A 124 0.34 -7.51 12.51
CA ILE A 124 1.53 -6.64 12.49
C ILE A 124 1.13 -5.24 12.96
N GLN A 125 2.11 -4.35 13.16
CA GLN A 125 1.83 -2.93 13.36
C GLN A 125 2.36 -2.13 12.19
N ALA A 126 1.55 -1.21 11.67
CA ALA A 126 2.04 -0.18 10.80
C ALA A 126 2.87 0.79 11.65
N ASN A 127 4.15 0.92 11.30
CA ASN A 127 5.07 1.84 11.97
C ASN A 127 5.06 3.23 11.32
N GLN A 128 4.46 3.35 10.14
CA GLN A 128 4.24 4.59 9.43
C GLN A 128 2.75 4.80 9.12
N THR A 129 2.33 6.05 9.03
CA THR A 129 1.05 6.45 8.47
C THR A 129 1.27 7.46 7.36
N TYR A 130 0.41 7.39 6.36
CA TYR A 130 0.39 8.33 5.26
C TYR A 130 -1.02 8.87 5.08
N ASP A 131 -1.18 10.16 5.36
CA ASP A 131 -2.47 10.85 5.26
C ASP A 131 -2.63 11.47 3.87
N LEU A 132 -3.52 10.87 3.06
CA LEU A 132 -3.85 11.38 1.74
C LEU A 132 -4.77 12.61 1.80
N VAL A 133 -5.42 12.90 2.93
CA VAL A 133 -6.44 13.97 3.02
C VAL A 133 -5.94 15.31 2.47
N PRO A 134 -4.74 15.81 2.82
CA PRO A 134 -4.31 17.10 2.33
C PRO A 134 -4.06 17.09 0.81
N THR A 135 -3.90 15.92 0.18
CA THR A 135 -3.59 15.82 -1.26
C THR A 135 -4.82 16.07 -2.13
N TYR A 136 -6.01 15.79 -1.59
CA TYR A 136 -7.28 15.94 -2.30
C TYR A 136 -7.68 17.40 -2.59
N ASP A 137 -7.08 18.35 -1.87
CA ASP A 137 -7.22 19.78 -2.15
C ASP A 137 -6.34 20.20 -3.34
N TYR A 138 -5.27 19.46 -3.62
CA TYR A 138 -4.26 19.79 -4.63
C TYR A 138 -4.45 19.03 -5.95
N MET A 139 -4.80 17.75 -5.90
CA MET A 139 -4.86 16.89 -7.07
C MET A 139 -6.05 15.94 -7.08
N TYR A 140 -6.32 15.40 -8.27
CA TYR A 140 -7.30 14.35 -8.50
C TYR A 140 -6.76 13.40 -9.58
N PHE A 141 -7.26 12.16 -9.60
CA PHE A 141 -6.94 11.18 -10.63
C PHE A 141 -7.99 11.18 -11.74
N ASP A 142 -7.57 11.38 -13.00
CA ASP A 142 -8.47 11.44 -14.16
C ASP A 142 -8.74 10.06 -14.81
N GLY A 143 -8.23 8.98 -14.20
CA GLY A 143 -8.24 7.63 -14.75
C GLY A 143 -6.94 7.23 -15.46
N ILE A 144 -6.01 8.17 -15.70
CA ILE A 144 -4.69 7.89 -16.30
C ILE A 144 -3.57 8.67 -15.58
N TYR A 145 -3.84 9.92 -15.19
CA TYR A 145 -2.90 10.84 -14.58
C TYR A 145 -3.45 11.38 -13.26
N PHE A 146 -2.57 11.59 -12.29
CA PHE A 146 -2.80 12.62 -11.29
C PHE A 146 -2.68 13.98 -11.96
N ARG A 147 -3.64 14.86 -11.66
CA ARG A 147 -3.73 16.20 -12.21
C ARG A 147 -3.91 17.23 -11.12
N ASN A 148 -3.31 18.39 -11.33
CA ASN A 148 -3.50 19.53 -10.45
C ASN A 148 -4.96 20.03 -10.58
N LYS A 149 -5.62 20.22 -9.44
CA LYS A 149 -7.04 20.59 -9.36
C LYS A 149 -7.32 22.03 -9.81
N MET A 150 -6.32 22.90 -9.76
CA MET A 150 -6.46 24.33 -10.08
C MET A 150 -6.28 24.62 -11.58
N ASN A 151 -5.37 23.93 -12.26
CA ASN A 151 -4.99 24.24 -13.64
C ASN A 151 -5.03 23.04 -14.61
N ASP A 152 -5.45 21.86 -14.14
CA ASP A 152 -5.52 20.60 -14.90
C ASP A 152 -4.17 20.06 -15.43
N GLU A 153 -3.04 20.59 -14.93
CA GLU A 153 -1.70 20.14 -15.30
C GLU A 153 -1.51 18.67 -14.95
N LYS A 154 -0.94 17.89 -15.89
CA LYS A 154 -0.56 16.50 -15.66
C LYS A 154 0.64 16.43 -14.72
N LEU A 155 0.44 15.86 -13.54
CA LEU A 155 1.46 15.74 -12.49
C LEU A 155 2.23 14.43 -12.60
N TYR A 156 1.51 13.32 -12.71
CA TYR A 156 2.08 11.97 -12.73
C TYR A 156 1.18 11.03 -13.52
N LYS A 157 1.76 10.13 -14.30
CA LYS A 157 1.02 9.06 -14.98
C LYS A 157 1.00 7.84 -14.06
N VAL A 158 -0.18 7.46 -13.59
CA VAL A 158 -0.35 6.30 -12.72
C VAL A 158 -0.14 5.02 -13.55
N ALA A 159 0.73 4.13 -13.08
CA ALA A 159 1.00 2.86 -13.75
C ALA A 159 -0.13 1.86 -13.50
N ARG A 160 -0.61 1.76 -12.25
CA ARG A 160 -1.70 0.87 -11.84
C ARG A 160 -2.99 1.65 -11.62
N PHE A 161 -3.92 1.53 -12.57
CA PHE A 161 -5.23 2.18 -12.52
C PHE A 161 -5.95 1.94 -11.18
N GLU A 162 -5.86 0.73 -10.64
CA GLU A 162 -6.50 0.31 -9.39
C GLU A 162 -6.00 1.14 -8.19
N ILE A 163 -4.71 1.49 -8.16
CA ILE A 163 -4.14 2.33 -7.09
C ILE A 163 -4.65 3.77 -7.21
N GLY A 164 -4.69 4.31 -8.44
CA GLY A 164 -5.31 5.62 -8.69
C GLY A 164 -6.82 5.64 -8.36
N ALA A 165 -7.53 4.54 -8.60
CA ALA A 165 -8.94 4.41 -8.23
C ALA A 165 -9.12 4.36 -6.70
N LEU A 166 -8.24 3.68 -5.96
CA LEU A 166 -8.24 3.69 -4.49
C LEU A 166 -8.02 5.10 -3.94
N TYR A 167 -7.13 5.88 -4.55
CA TYR A 167 -6.94 7.29 -4.20
C TYR A 167 -8.25 8.09 -4.30
N GLU A 168 -9.00 7.95 -5.40
CA GLU A 168 -10.28 8.65 -5.55
C GLU A 168 -11.36 8.15 -4.60
N ILE A 169 -11.36 6.87 -4.25
CA ILE A 169 -12.23 6.34 -3.18
C ILE A 169 -11.88 7.03 -1.86
N GLY A 170 -10.59 7.17 -1.55
CA GLY A 170 -10.12 7.89 -0.37
C GLY A 170 -10.57 9.34 -0.34
N ARG A 171 -10.55 10.04 -1.48
CA ARG A 171 -11.08 11.41 -1.60
C ARG A 171 -12.55 11.46 -1.21
N ILE A 172 -13.36 10.55 -1.74
CA ILE A 172 -14.79 10.47 -1.47
C ILE A 172 -15.03 10.18 0.03
N LEU A 173 -14.26 9.26 0.63
CA LEU A 173 -14.35 8.97 2.07
C LEU A 173 -14.06 10.23 2.90
N ALA A 174 -12.98 10.95 2.58
CA ALA A 174 -12.60 12.19 3.26
C ALA A 174 -13.68 13.28 3.16
N GLU A 175 -14.24 13.47 1.95
CA GLU A 175 -15.32 14.45 1.69
C GLU A 175 -16.58 14.15 2.50
N ASN A 176 -16.83 12.87 2.82
CA ASN A 176 -17.96 12.43 3.63
C ASN A 176 -17.62 12.30 5.13
N GLY A 177 -16.43 12.74 5.56
CA GLY A 177 -16.01 12.70 6.97
C GLY A 177 -15.70 11.30 7.50
N ILE A 178 -15.49 10.32 6.62
CA ILE A 178 -15.08 8.96 6.99
C ILE A 178 -13.56 8.94 7.06
N ARG A 179 -13.02 8.64 8.26
CA ARG A 179 -11.59 8.60 8.57
C ARG A 179 -11.23 7.34 9.32
#